data_AF-A0A9Q5CYT9-F1
#
_entry.id   AF-A0A9Q5CYT9-F1
#
_cell.length_a   1.000
_cell.length_b   1.000
_cell.length_c   1.000
_cell.angle_alpha   90.00
_cell.angle_beta   90.00
_cell.angle_gamma   90.00
#
_symmetry.space_group_name_H-M   'P 1'
#
loop_
_entity.id
_entity.type
_entity.pdbx_description
1 polymer ?
#
loop_
_entity_poly.entity_id
_entity_poly.type
_entity_poly.pdbx_seq_one_letter_code
_entity_poly.pdbx_strand_id
1 'polypeptide(L)' 'MSKNVYDDLWIDILKNNEISLSEKSITLLKKIFKSKLLKKDTFFLQEGEKSTEI' A
#
# COMPACT_ATOMS: atom_id res chain seq x y z
N MET A 1 -7.48 22.35 7.76
CA MET A 1 -6.55 21.27 7.38
C MET A 1 -7.38 20.09 6.94
N SER A 2 -7.51 19.81 5.64
CA SER A 2 -8.25 18.63 5.17
C SER A 2 -7.43 17.40 5.55
N LYS A 3 -7.89 16.62 6.53
CA LYS A 3 -7.33 15.29 6.79
C LYS A 3 -7.44 14.50 5.49
N ASN A 4 -6.30 14.10 4.95
CA ASN A 4 -6.22 13.42 3.68
C ASN A 4 -6.70 11.98 3.92
N VAL A 5 -7.90 11.62 3.46
CA VAL A 5 -8.56 10.33 3.74
C VAL A 5 -7.66 9.14 3.38
N TYR A 6 -6.79 9.31 2.39
CA TYR A 6 -5.81 8.31 1.98
C TYR A 6 -4.70 8.09 3.00
N ASP A 7 -4.33 9.12 3.76
CA ASP A 7 -3.29 9.02 4.79
C ASP A 7 -3.75 8.18 5.98
N ASP A 8 -5.03 8.27 6.33
CA ASP A 8 -5.66 7.53 7.42
C ASP A 8 -5.81 6.04 7.04
N LEU A 9 -6.21 5.72 5.80
CA LEU A 9 -6.33 4.34 5.31
C LEU A 9 -5.01 3.55 5.38
N TRP A 10 -3.89 4.17 5.03
CA TRP A 10 -2.57 3.52 5.11
C TRP A 10 -2.20 3.16 6.54
N ILE A 11 -2.47 4.08 7.48
CA ILE A 11 -2.17 3.86 8.90
C ILE A 11 -3.03 2.73 9.45
N ASP A 12 -4.31 2.70 9.08
CA ASP A 12 -5.25 1.67 9.52
C ASP A 12 -4.87 0.28 8.96
N ILE A 13 -4.49 0.18 7.68
CA ILE A 13 -4.01 -1.08 7.08
C ILE A 13 -2.78 -1.60 7.82
N LEU A 14 -1.79 -0.74 8.08
CA LEU A 14 -0.57 -1.14 8.77
C LEU A 14 -0.87 -1.63 10.19
N LYS A 15 -1.67 -0.88 10.95
CA LYS A 15 -2.06 -1.25 12.33
C LYS A 15 -2.85 -2.55 12.39
N ASN A 16 -3.80 -2.76 11.46
CA ASN A 16 -4.61 -3.98 11.42
C ASN A 16 -3.79 -5.23 11.09
N ASN A 17 -2.63 -5.07 10.45
CA ASN A 17 -1.68 -6.16 10.19
C ASN A 17 -0.55 -6.22 11.23
N GLU A 18 -0.68 -5.52 12.36
CA GLU A 18 0.33 -5.44 13.43
C GLU A 18 1.70 -4.91 12.95
N ILE A 19 1.71 -4.18 11.83
CA ILE A 19 2.92 -3.58 11.27
C ILE A 19 3.14 -2.21 11.91
N SER A 20 4.19 -2.11 12.71
CA SER A 20 4.63 -0.85 13.32
C SER A 20 5.75 -0.21 12.49
N LEU A 21 5.49 0.97 11.94
CA LEU A 21 6.45 1.77 11.18
C LEU A 21 6.59 3.15 11.79
N SER A 22 7.81 3.71 11.73
CA SER A 22 8.02 5.12 12.06
C SER A 22 7.28 6.03 11.08
N GLU A 23 6.92 7.25 11.49
CA GLU A 23 6.31 8.25 10.60
C GLU A 23 7.14 8.52 9.34
N LYS A 24 8.48 8.52 9.48
CA LYS A 24 9.41 8.68 8.36
C LYS A 24 9.30 7.51 7.38
N SER A 25 9.20 6.29 7.89
CA SER A 25 9.02 5.08 7.08
C SER A 25 7.66 5.09 6.37
N ILE A 26 6.60 5.50 7.06
CA ILE A 26 5.25 5.63 6.46
C ILE A 26 5.26 6.67 5.35
N THR A 27 5.90 7.81 5.57
CA THR A 27 6.04 8.87 4.55
C THR A 27 6.81 8.39 3.33
N LEU A 28 7.87 7.59 3.53
CA LEU A 28 8.64 6.98 2.44
C LEU A 28 7.77 5.97 1.67
N LEU A 29 7.04 5.11 2.39
CA LEU A 29 6.16 4.09 1.82
C LEU A 29 5.12 4.72 0.90
N LYS A 30 4.48 5.80 1.36
CA LYS A 30 3.51 6.58 0.58
C LYS A 30 4.08 7.17 -0.71
N LYS A 31 5.38 7.52 -0.72
CA LYS A 31 6.06 8.04 -1.93
C LYS A 31 6.42 6.95 -2.93
N ILE A 32 6.70 5.74 -2.45
CA ILE A 32 7.08 4.60 -3.29
C ILE A 32 5.84 3.95 -3.90
N PHE A 33 4.76 3.84 -3.13
CA PHE A 33 3.50 3.29 -3.61
C PHE A 33 2.89 4.17 -4.70
N LYS A 34 2.70 3.57 -5.88
CA LYS A 34 1.96 4.17 -6.97
C LYS A 34 0.61 3.50 -7.09
N SER A 35 -0.44 4.29 -7.18
CA SER A 35 -1.78 3.78 -7.49
C SER A 35 -1.74 3.11 -8.87
N LYS A 36 -2.04 1.82 -8.92
CA LYS A 36 -2.22 1.07 -10.17
C LYS A 36 -3.72 0.82 -10.34
N LEU A 37 -4.27 1.30 -11.44
CA LEU A 37 -5.66 1.01 -11.78
C LEU A 37 -5.74 -0.44 -12.25
N LEU A 38 -6.42 -1.28 -11.48
CA LEU A 38 -6.67 -2.67 -11.86
C LEU A 38 -7.94 -2.74 -12.70
N LYS A 39 -7.85 -3.42 -13.85
CA LYS A 39 -9.03 -3.75 -14.65
C LYS A 39 -9.74 -4.93 -14.02
N LYS A 40 -11.06 -4.97 -14.19
CA LYS A 40 -11.87 -6.16 -13.84
C LYS A 40 -11.27 -7.39 -14.54
N ASP A 41 -11.26 -8.52 -13.84
CA ASP A 41 -10.79 -9.82 -14.33
C ASP A 41 -9.26 -9.91 -14.60
N THR A 42 -8.45 -9.02 -14.00
CA THR A 42 -6.98 -9.11 -14.04
C THR A 42 -6.44 -9.69 -12.73
N PHE A 43 -5.71 -10.80 -12.82
CA PHE A 43 -4.97 -11.35 -11.68
C PHE A 43 -3.68 -10.54 -11.45
N PHE A 44 -3.40 -10.20 -10.18
CA PHE A 44 -2.25 -9.37 -9.82
C PHE A 44 -0.95 -10.18 -9.78
N LEU A 45 -1.01 -11.38 -9.22
CA LEU A 45 0.06 -12.37 -9.17
C LEU A 45 -0.58 -13.75 -9.31
N GLN A 46 0.06 -14.66 -10.05
CA GLN A 46 -0.34 -16.05 -10.14
C GLN A 46 0.58 -16.94 -9.31
N GLU A 47 0.05 -18.06 -8.84
CA GLU A 47 0.84 -19.02 -8.06
C GLU A 47 2.03 -19.54 -8.88
N GLY A 48 3.22 -19.51 -8.28
CA GLY A 48 4.47 -19.90 -8.95
C GLY A 48 5.12 -18.78 -9.77
N GLU A 49 4.48 -17.63 -9.96
CA GLU A 49 5.14 -16.46 -10.53
C GLU A 49 6.13 -15.82 -9.55
N LYS A 50 7.27 -15.37 -10.07
CA LYS A 50 8.25 -14.63 -9.29
C LYS A 50 7.82 -13.16 -9.26
N SER A 51 7.45 -12.64 -8.09
CA SER A 51 7.03 -11.24 -7.94
C SER A 51 8.15 -10.29 -8.38
N THR A 52 7.92 -9.53 -9.45
CA THR A 52 8.87 -8.52 -9.97
C THR A 52 8.54 -7.11 -9.53
N GLU A 53 7.32 -6.88 -9.03
CA GLU A 53 6.87 -5.61 -8.46
C GLU A 53 6.65 -5.81 -6.95
N ILE A 54 6.95 -4.77 -6.17
CA ILE A 54 6.67 -4.66 -4.72
C ILE A 54 5.53 -3.65 -4.55
#